data_AF-A0A4R2JNK1-F1
#
_entry.id   AF-A0A4R2JNK1-F1
#
_cell.length_a   1.000
_cell.length_b   1.000
_cell.length_c   1.000
_cell.angle_alpha   90.00
_cell.angle_beta   90.00
_cell.angle_gamma   90.00
#
_symmetry.space_group_name_H-M   'P 1'
#
loop_
_entity.id
_entity.type
_entity.pdbx_description
1 polymer ?
#
loop_
_entity_poly.entity_id
_entity_poly.type
_entity_poly.pdbx_seq_one_letter_code
_entity_poly.pdbx_strand_id
1 'polypeptide(L)'
;MQMYPSDPIPRPAGPPASSTPLRDYLAGGPLPAVVDGYAVLPRSLAEGMPLGWQQQMAHLLAEFHQAFGHLSWPVYRVVPSRYEKLVDLDEDQLAEVGCMVEIDGDGELVYRSRNGQRIPDPENTKVLVSCLDPIPQEHAAELQDTPPRGFPAPQNWSAR
;
A
#
# COMPACT_ATOMS: atom_id res chain seq x y z
N MET A 1 33.26 49.30 26.62
CA MET A 1 33.10 48.95 25.18
C MET A 1 33.32 47.45 25.07
N GLN A 2 32.35 46.72 24.52
CA GLN A 2 32.38 45.38 23.90
C GLN A 2 30.95 44.82 23.98
N MET A 3 30.11 45.21 23.01
CA MET A 3 28.82 44.57 22.72
C MET A 3 29.13 43.35 21.85
N TYR A 4 28.77 42.15 22.32
CA TYR A 4 28.74 40.97 21.47
C TYR A 4 27.46 41.01 20.63
N PRO A 5 27.52 41.09 19.29
CA PRO A 5 26.35 40.93 18.46
C PRO A 5 25.88 39.47 18.57
N SER A 6 24.69 39.27 19.13
CA SER A 6 23.97 38.00 19.06
C SER A 6 23.28 37.92 17.71
N ASP A 7 24.05 37.65 16.65
CA ASP A 7 23.45 37.31 15.36
C ASP A 7 22.76 35.93 15.49
N PRO A 8 21.47 35.79 15.16
CA PRO A 8 20.81 34.50 15.16
C PRO A 8 21.43 33.62 14.08
N ILE A 9 21.84 32.41 14.48
CA ILE A 9 22.37 31.38 13.58
C ILE A 9 21.38 31.18 12.41
N PRO A 10 21.79 31.39 11.15
CA PRO A 10 20.94 31.10 9.99
C PRO A 10 20.59 29.61 10.01
N ARG A 11 19.32 29.29 10.23
CA ARG A 11 18.85 27.91 10.02
C ARG A 11 19.05 27.61 8.54
N PRO A 12 19.77 26.55 8.16
CA PRO A 12 19.82 26.14 6.77
C PRO A 12 18.37 25.93 6.32
N ALA A 13 17.96 26.66 5.28
CA ALA A 13 16.70 26.44 4.63
C ALA A 13 16.79 25.04 4.01
N GLY A 14 16.27 24.04 4.73
CA GLY A 14 16.06 22.72 4.19
C GLY A 14 15.24 22.82 2.91
N PRO A 15 15.29 21.80 2.03
CA PRO A 15 14.40 21.76 0.87
C PRO A 15 12.96 22.06 1.31
N PRO A 16 12.20 22.83 0.52
CA PRO A 16 10.89 23.31 0.94
C PRO A 16 10.05 22.13 1.44
N ALA A 17 9.39 22.32 2.59
CA ALA A 17 8.44 21.34 3.10
C ALA A 17 7.45 21.04 1.97
N SER A 18 7.32 19.77 1.61
CA SER A 18 6.45 19.34 0.52
C SER A 18 5.04 19.91 0.73
N SER A 19 4.45 20.43 -0.34
CA SER A 19 3.03 20.83 -0.34
C SER A 19 2.09 19.63 -0.42
N THR A 20 2.62 18.41 -0.65
CA THR A 20 1.88 17.16 -0.75
C THR A 20 2.55 16.02 0.05
N PRO A 21 2.78 16.18 1.36
CA PRO A 21 3.63 15.27 2.14
C PRO A 21 3.12 13.82 2.16
N LEU A 22 1.79 13.62 2.20
CA LEU A 22 1.19 12.28 2.14
C LEU A 22 1.40 11.61 0.77
N ARG A 23 1.26 12.37 -0.32
CA ARG A 23 1.49 11.85 -1.68
C ARG A 23 2.95 11.44 -1.83
N ASP A 24 3.87 12.27 -1.36
CA ASP A 24 5.30 12.01 -1.48
C ASP A 24 5.72 10.79 -0.66
N TYR A 25 5.16 10.61 0.54
CA TYR A 25 5.37 9.40 1.33
C TYR A 25 4.88 8.15 0.59
N LEU A 26 3.66 8.18 0.05
CA LEU A 26 3.07 7.04 -0.67
C LEU A 26 3.77 6.73 -2.00
N ALA A 27 4.39 7.73 -2.62
CA ALA A 27 5.16 7.59 -3.86
C ALA A 27 6.63 7.17 -3.64
N GLY A 28 7.12 7.17 -2.40
CA GLY A 28 8.53 7.01 -2.07
C GLY A 28 9.13 5.61 -2.34
N GLY A 29 8.31 4.63 -2.70
CA GLY A 29 8.77 3.27 -3.03
C GLY A 29 7.69 2.22 -2.82
N PRO A 30 8.03 0.92 -2.95
CA PRO A 30 7.10 -0.17 -2.70
C PRO A 30 6.76 -0.21 -1.20
N LEU A 31 5.62 0.38 -0.83
CA LEU A 31 5.07 0.31 0.51
C LEU A 31 4.13 -0.90 0.63
N PRO A 32 4.13 -1.62 1.77
CA PRO A 32 3.15 -2.67 2.02
C PRO A 32 1.73 -2.12 1.95
N ALA A 33 0.82 -2.90 1.35
CA ALA A 33 -0.61 -2.58 1.28
C ALA A 33 -0.95 -1.24 0.60
N VAL A 34 -0.04 -0.69 -0.21
CA VAL A 34 -0.28 0.48 -1.08
C VAL A 34 -0.19 0.03 -2.53
N VAL A 35 -1.31 0.07 -3.24
CA VAL A 35 -1.41 -0.32 -4.66
C VAL A 35 -2.35 0.64 -5.38
N ASP A 36 -1.90 1.17 -6.52
CA ASP A 36 -2.62 2.09 -7.39
C ASP A 36 -3.21 3.31 -6.65
N GLY A 37 -4.50 3.23 -6.30
CA GLY A 37 -5.27 4.29 -5.66
C GLY A 37 -5.68 4.00 -4.21
N TYR A 38 -5.21 2.89 -3.62
CA TYR A 38 -5.61 2.47 -2.28
C TYR A 38 -4.41 2.28 -1.37
N ALA A 39 -4.56 2.75 -0.13
CA ALA A 39 -3.73 2.37 1.01
C ALA A 39 -4.62 1.60 1.98
N VAL A 40 -4.28 0.34 2.25
CA VAL A 40 -5.04 -0.50 3.16
C VAL A 40 -4.33 -0.56 4.50
N LEU A 41 -5.08 -0.30 5.57
CA LEU A 41 -4.65 -0.47 6.95
C LEU A 41 -5.42 -1.66 7.55
N PRO A 42 -4.77 -2.82 7.74
CA PRO A 42 -5.38 -3.96 8.41
C PRO A 42 -5.83 -3.58 9.82
N ARG A 43 -7.09 -3.89 10.15
CA ARG A 43 -7.71 -3.48 11.41
C ARG A 43 -6.94 -3.98 12.63
N SER A 44 -6.49 -5.23 12.62
CA SER A 44 -5.71 -5.82 13.71
C SER A 44 -4.41 -5.06 14.00
N LEU A 45 -3.73 -4.57 12.95
CA LEU A 45 -2.51 -3.76 13.10
C LEU A 45 -2.84 -2.35 13.58
N ALA A 46 -3.91 -1.74 13.07
CA ALA A 46 -4.34 -0.40 13.48
C ALA A 46 -4.77 -0.35 14.96
N GLU A 47 -5.51 -1.37 15.41
CA GLU A 47 -5.94 -1.50 16.81
C GLU A 47 -4.81 -1.94 17.75
N GLY A 48 -3.76 -2.60 17.21
CA GLY A 48 -2.55 -2.95 17.96
C GLY A 48 -1.53 -1.81 18.11
N MET A 49 -1.77 -0.64 17.50
CA MET A 49 -0.85 0.50 17.62
C MET A 49 -0.75 1.01 19.07
N PRO A 50 0.35 1.69 19.46
CA PRO A 50 0.41 2.37 20.75
C PRO A 50 -0.75 3.35 20.96
N LEU A 51 -1.23 3.52 22.21
CA LEU A 51 -2.40 4.34 22.52
C LEU A 51 -2.34 5.76 21.93
N GLY A 52 -1.17 6.42 22.00
CA GLY A 52 -0.99 7.75 21.43
C GLY A 52 -1.21 7.80 19.92
N TRP A 53 -0.81 6.76 19.19
CA TRP A 53 -1.05 6.63 17.75
C TRP A 53 -2.51 6.34 17.46
N GLN A 54 -3.16 5.47 18.25
CA GLN A 54 -4.59 5.22 18.12
C GLN A 54 -5.41 6.50 18.29
N GLN A 55 -5.08 7.33 19.28
CA GLN A 55 -5.75 8.61 19.52
C GLN A 55 -5.58 9.58 18.35
N GLN A 56 -4.35 9.72 17.83
CA GLN A 56 -4.06 10.56 16.67
C GLN A 56 -4.78 10.07 15.42
N MET A 57 -4.76 8.76 15.17
CA MET A 57 -5.43 8.13 14.02
C MET A 57 -6.94 8.28 14.12
N ALA A 58 -7.54 8.05 15.28
CA ALA A 58 -8.98 8.20 15.48
C ALA A 58 -9.44 9.65 15.21
N HIS A 59 -8.66 10.63 15.66
CA HIS A 59 -8.94 12.03 15.39
C HIS A 59 -8.84 12.35 13.89
N LEU A 60 -7.76 11.92 13.23
CA LEU A 60 -7.56 12.13 11.80
C LEU A 60 -8.66 11.47 10.95
N LEU A 61 -9.06 10.23 11.30
CA LEU A 61 -10.16 9.53 10.62
C LEU A 61 -11.50 10.24 10.82
N ALA A 62 -11.75 10.80 12.00
CA ALA A 62 -12.97 11.58 12.25
C ALA A 62 -13.02 12.83 11.36
N GLU A 63 -11.94 13.59 11.27
CA GLU A 63 -11.84 14.75 10.37
C GLU A 63 -11.96 14.35 8.90
N PHE A 64 -11.34 13.24 8.52
CA PHE A 64 -11.41 12.68 7.16
C PHE A 64 -12.85 12.32 6.78
N HIS A 65 -13.57 11.60 7.64
CA HIS A 65 -14.97 11.26 7.42
C HIS A 65 -15.89 12.48 7.43
N GLN A 66 -15.58 13.52 8.21
CA GLN A 66 -16.32 14.77 8.18
C GLN A 66 -16.11 15.51 6.85
N ALA A 67 -14.87 15.60 6.37
CA ALA A 67 -14.54 16.29 5.12
C ALA A 67 -15.13 15.60 3.88
N PHE A 68 -15.07 14.27 3.84
CA PHE A 68 -15.49 13.45 2.68
C PHE A 68 -16.81 12.71 2.87
N GLY A 69 -17.53 12.99 3.97
CA GLY A 69 -18.80 12.33 4.29
C GLY A 69 -19.95 12.67 3.34
N HIS A 70 -19.78 13.68 2.49
CA HIS A 70 -20.71 14.03 1.42
C HIS A 70 -20.67 13.05 0.22
N LEU A 71 -19.65 12.20 0.13
CA LEU A 71 -19.55 11.16 -0.89
C LEU A 71 -20.39 9.94 -0.48
N SER A 72 -20.85 9.15 -1.44
CA SER A 72 -21.50 7.85 -1.18
C SER A 72 -20.44 6.75 -1.17
N TRP A 73 -20.11 6.24 0.00
CA TRP A 73 -19.04 5.25 0.16
C TRP A 73 -19.61 3.85 -0.05
N PRO A 74 -19.10 3.08 -1.03
CA PRO A 74 -19.47 1.69 -1.13
C PRO A 74 -18.84 0.88 0.02
N VAL A 75 -19.36 -0.31 0.25
CA VAL A 75 -18.66 -1.30 1.07
C VAL A 75 -17.54 -1.90 0.23
N TYR A 76 -16.30 -1.73 0.67
CA TYR A 76 -15.13 -2.31 0.01
C TYR A 76 -14.88 -3.73 0.52
N ARG A 77 -14.83 -4.70 -0.40
CA ARG A 77 -14.32 -6.05 -0.12
C ARG A 77 -12.83 -6.05 -0.45
N VAL A 78 -11.99 -6.17 0.57
CA VAL A 78 -10.53 -6.26 0.42
C VAL A 78 -10.10 -7.71 0.50
N VAL A 79 -9.24 -8.15 -0.42
CA VAL A 79 -8.70 -9.51 -0.45
C VAL A 79 -7.17 -9.42 -0.50
N PRO A 80 -6.44 -10.05 0.44
CA PRO A 80 -4.99 -10.16 0.37
C PRO A 80 -4.61 -10.81 -0.95
N SER A 81 -3.68 -10.19 -1.68
CA SER A 81 -3.32 -10.63 -3.02
C SER A 81 -1.81 -10.54 -3.23
N ARG A 82 -1.30 -11.35 -4.16
CA ARG A 82 0.09 -11.28 -4.62
C ARG A 82 0.16 -11.30 -6.14
N TYR A 83 1.22 -10.73 -6.69
CA TYR A 83 1.46 -10.76 -8.13
C TYR A 83 1.96 -12.14 -8.55
N GLU A 84 1.24 -12.77 -9.47
CA GLU A 84 1.64 -14.01 -10.13
C GLU A 84 1.61 -13.83 -11.65
N LYS A 85 2.40 -14.62 -12.37
CA LYS A 85 2.34 -14.61 -13.85
C LYS A 85 1.07 -15.31 -14.30
N LEU A 86 0.46 -14.79 -15.35
CA LEU A 86 -0.77 -15.35 -15.90
C LEU A 86 -0.61 -16.82 -16.34
N VAL A 87 0.54 -17.17 -16.89
CA VAL A 87 0.87 -18.53 -17.37
C VAL A 87 1.09 -19.54 -16.25
N ASP A 88 1.34 -19.08 -15.02
CA ASP A 88 1.58 -19.94 -13.86
C ASP A 88 0.26 -20.28 -13.13
N LEU A 89 -0.87 -19.72 -13.58
CA LEU A 89 -2.18 -19.89 -12.96
C LEU A 89 -2.91 -21.13 -13.47
N ASP A 90 -3.59 -21.81 -12.55
CA ASP A 90 -4.58 -22.82 -12.91
C ASP A 90 -5.90 -22.20 -13.38
N GLU A 91 -6.83 -23.04 -13.88
CA GLU A 91 -8.12 -22.58 -14.43
C GLU A 91 -8.98 -21.84 -13.41
N ASP A 92 -8.97 -22.26 -12.15
CA ASP A 92 -9.76 -21.64 -11.08
C ASP A 92 -9.20 -20.25 -10.74
N GLN A 93 -7.87 -20.13 -10.65
CA GLN A 93 -7.16 -18.87 -10.44
C GLN A 93 -7.34 -17.92 -11.61
N LEU A 94 -7.28 -18.42 -12.85
CA LEU A 94 -7.57 -17.64 -14.05
C LEU A 94 -8.99 -17.08 -14.00
N ALA A 95 -9.98 -17.92 -13.70
CA ALA A 95 -11.38 -17.50 -13.60
C ALA A 95 -11.58 -16.40 -12.53
N GLU A 96 -10.91 -16.54 -11.38
CA GLU A 96 -10.93 -15.57 -10.29
C GLU A 96 -10.48 -14.17 -10.75
N VAL A 97 -9.34 -14.10 -11.45
CA VAL A 97 -8.79 -12.84 -11.99
C VAL A 97 -9.52 -12.37 -13.26
N GLY A 98 -10.52 -13.10 -13.72
CA GLY A 98 -11.28 -12.78 -14.92
C GLY A 98 -10.47 -13.03 -16.20
N CYS A 99 -9.68 -14.09 -16.21
CA CYS A 99 -9.00 -14.63 -17.36
C CYS A 99 -9.47 -16.06 -17.63
N MET A 100 -9.18 -16.55 -18.83
CA MET A 100 -9.40 -17.93 -19.23
C MET A 100 -8.32 -18.34 -20.24
N VAL A 101 -8.06 -19.63 -20.32
CA VAL A 101 -7.18 -20.21 -21.34
C VAL A 101 -8.03 -21.09 -22.25
N GLU A 102 -7.83 -20.95 -23.56
CA GLU A 102 -8.49 -21.75 -24.58
C GLU A 102 -7.43 -22.37 -25.49
N ILE A 103 -7.74 -23.53 -26.07
CA ILE A 103 -6.95 -24.10 -27.16
C ILE A 103 -7.56 -23.59 -28.47
N ASP A 104 -6.75 -22.96 -29.31
CA ASP A 104 -7.20 -22.50 -30.63
C ASP A 104 -7.24 -23.63 -31.67
N GLY A 105 -7.64 -23.30 -32.90
CA GLY A 105 -7.77 -24.27 -33.99
C GLY A 105 -6.45 -24.91 -34.43
N ASP A 106 -5.31 -24.33 -34.04
CA ASP A 106 -3.97 -24.82 -34.34
C ASP A 106 -3.40 -25.67 -33.19
N GLY A 107 -4.12 -25.78 -32.06
CA GLY A 107 -3.70 -26.51 -30.88
C GLY A 107 -2.90 -25.68 -29.87
N GLU A 108 -2.79 -24.37 -30.08
CA GLU A 108 -2.00 -23.46 -29.23
C GLU A 108 -2.84 -22.89 -28.08
N LEU A 109 -2.18 -22.64 -26.95
CA LEU A 109 -2.83 -22.02 -25.78
C LEU A 109 -2.98 -20.52 -25.98
N VAL A 110 -4.21 -20.04 -25.89
CA VAL A 110 -4.57 -18.63 -26.02
C VAL A 110 -5.23 -18.15 -24.74
N TYR A 111 -4.58 -17.20 -24.07
CA TYR A 111 -5.13 -16.53 -22.90
C TYR A 111 -6.04 -15.39 -23.32
N ARG A 112 -7.20 -15.31 -22.69
CA ARG A 112 -8.20 -14.25 -22.90
C ARG A 112 -8.61 -13.65 -21.57
N SER A 113 -8.94 -12.37 -21.58
CA SER A 113 -9.64 -11.75 -20.45
C SER A 113 -11.14 -12.06 -20.52
N ARG A 114 -11.88 -11.70 -19.46
CA ARG A 114 -13.32 -11.97 -19.30
C ARG A 114 -14.17 -11.40 -20.43
N ASN A 115 -13.70 -10.38 -21.15
CA ASN A 115 -14.42 -9.81 -22.30
C ASN A 115 -14.13 -10.56 -23.62
N GLY A 116 -13.37 -11.67 -23.58
CA GLY A 116 -12.96 -12.46 -24.75
C GLY A 116 -11.75 -11.91 -25.51
N GLN A 117 -11.18 -10.78 -25.09
CA GLN A 117 -10.01 -10.18 -25.72
C GLN A 117 -8.76 -11.01 -25.43
N ARG A 118 -8.03 -11.35 -26.49
CA ARG A 118 -6.75 -12.06 -26.40
C ARG A 118 -5.71 -11.22 -25.66
N ILE A 119 -4.99 -11.87 -24.75
CA ILE A 119 -3.86 -11.29 -24.03
C ILE A 119 -2.61 -11.54 -24.88
N PRO A 120 -1.92 -10.49 -25.38
CA PRO A 120 -0.86 -10.65 -26.38
C PRO A 120 0.44 -11.21 -25.81
N ASP A 121 0.76 -10.93 -24.55
CA ASP A 121 2.01 -11.36 -23.89
C ASP A 121 1.70 -12.00 -22.53
N PRO A 122 1.13 -13.21 -22.50
CA PRO A 122 0.73 -13.85 -21.25
C PRO A 122 1.93 -14.19 -20.36
N GLU A 123 3.11 -14.46 -20.93
CA GLU A 123 4.31 -14.85 -20.18
C GLU A 123 4.86 -13.74 -19.28
N ASN A 124 4.73 -12.48 -19.71
CA ASN A 124 5.15 -11.30 -18.93
C ASN A 124 3.99 -10.59 -18.23
N THR A 125 2.74 -10.99 -18.50
CA THR A 125 1.57 -10.42 -17.84
C THR A 125 1.48 -10.93 -16.40
N LYS A 126 1.49 -10.01 -15.44
CA LYS A 126 1.26 -10.31 -14.02
C LYS A 126 -0.12 -9.84 -13.59
N VAL A 127 -0.77 -10.65 -12.77
CA VAL A 127 -2.09 -10.39 -12.20
C VAL A 127 -2.06 -10.56 -10.69
N LEU A 128 -2.98 -9.90 -9.99
CA LEU A 128 -3.16 -10.07 -8.55
C LEU A 128 -4.06 -11.29 -8.30
N VAL A 129 -3.51 -12.29 -7.63
CA VAL A 129 -4.23 -13.50 -7.23
C VAL A 129 -4.41 -13.49 -5.72
N SER A 130 -5.57 -13.92 -5.24
CA SER A 130 -5.82 -14.06 -3.81
C SER A 130 -4.76 -14.92 -3.13
N CYS A 131 -4.34 -14.51 -1.94
CA CYS A 131 -3.43 -15.28 -1.11
C CYS A 131 -3.95 -15.37 0.33
N LEU A 132 -3.36 -16.28 1.10
CA LEU A 132 -3.62 -16.34 2.54
C LEU A 132 -3.15 -15.05 3.18
N ASP A 133 -3.98 -14.50 4.07
CA ASP A 133 -3.60 -13.32 4.85
C ASP A 133 -2.46 -13.70 5.80
N PRO A 134 -1.25 -13.14 5.64
CA PRO A 134 -0.16 -13.41 6.56
C PRO A 134 -0.34 -12.68 7.89
N ILE A 135 -1.28 -11.73 7.98
CA ILE A 135 -1.53 -10.94 9.18
C ILE A 135 -2.46 -11.76 10.09
N PRO A 136 -1.96 -12.21 11.25
CA PRO A 136 -2.77 -13.01 12.15
C PRO A 136 -3.93 -12.18 12.69
N GLN A 137 -5.15 -12.73 12.63
CA GLN A 137 -6.33 -12.06 13.20
C GLN A 137 -6.27 -11.99 14.73
N GLU A 138 -5.46 -12.85 15.35
CA GLU A 138 -5.45 -13.10 16.80
C GLU A 138 -4.35 -12.33 17.56
N HIS A 139 -3.42 -11.68 16.85
CA HIS A 139 -2.20 -11.11 17.43
C HIS A 139 -2.17 -9.57 17.50
N ALA A 140 -3.32 -8.92 17.74
CA ALA A 140 -3.32 -7.49 18.10
C ALA A 140 -2.55 -7.22 19.43
N ALA A 141 -2.39 -8.24 20.29
CA ALA A 141 -1.65 -8.14 21.54
C ALA A 141 -0.17 -8.59 21.46
N GLU A 142 0.20 -9.49 20.54
CA GLU A 142 1.56 -10.05 20.47
C GLU A 142 2.57 -9.20 19.67
N LEU A 143 2.09 -8.17 18.97
CA LEU A 143 2.95 -7.16 18.34
C LEU A 143 3.71 -6.28 19.35
N GLN A 144 3.48 -6.45 20.65
CA GLN A 144 4.19 -5.72 21.70
C GLN A 144 5.61 -6.25 21.99
N ASP A 145 5.94 -7.50 21.64
CA ASP A 145 7.22 -8.13 22.02
C ASP A 145 8.19 -8.40 20.85
N THR A 146 7.80 -8.11 19.61
CA THR A 146 8.73 -8.21 18.48
C THR A 146 9.28 -6.82 18.15
N PRO A 147 10.61 -6.57 18.24
CA PRO A 147 11.17 -5.29 17.81
C PRO A 147 10.77 -5.03 16.35
N PRO A 148 10.37 -3.80 15.99
CA PRO A 148 9.88 -3.50 14.66
C PRO A 148 10.96 -3.81 13.63
N ARG A 149 10.78 -4.87 12.84
CA ARG A 149 11.45 -5.04 11.54
C ARG A 149 10.75 -4.15 10.52
N GLY A 150 10.75 -2.84 10.80
CA GLY A 150 10.23 -1.83 9.88
C GLY A 150 11.18 -1.65 8.70
N PHE A 151 10.63 -1.28 7.54
CA PHE A 151 11.40 -0.60 6.51
C PHE A 151 12.15 0.59 7.14
N PRO A 152 13.37 0.91 6.67
CA PRO A 152 14.09 2.05 7.22
C PRO A 152 13.17 3.27 7.20
N ALA A 153 12.99 3.89 8.36
CA ALA A 153 12.43 5.23 8.43
C ALA A 153 13.19 6.09 7.42
N PRO A 154 12.53 7.01 6.68
CA PRO A 154 13.24 7.93 5.80
C PRO A 154 14.36 8.56 6.62
N GLN A 155 15.60 8.18 6.29
CA GLN A 155 16.77 8.72 6.97
C GLN A 155 16.74 10.20 6.67
N ASN A 156 16.51 11.00 7.71
CA ASN A 156 16.82 12.42 7.65
C ASN A 156 18.27 12.51 7.17
N TRP A 157 18.45 12.88 5.91
CA TRP A 157 19.77 13.07 5.32
C TRP A 157 20.39 14.27 6.05
N SER A 158 21.20 13.97 7.05
CA SER A 158 22.00 14.93 7.78
C SER A 158 23.20 14.18 8.30
N ALA A 159 24.14 13.92 7.39
CA ALA A 159 25.59 13.90 7.62
C ALA A 159 26.29 13.21 6.44
N ARG A 160 26.84 14.01 5.53
CA ARG A 160 28.26 13.98 5.12
C ARG A 160 28.55 15.13 4.18
#